data_AF-A0A075GN45-F1
#
_entry.id   AF-A0A075GN45-F1
#
_cell.length_a   1.000
_cell.length_b   1.000
_cell.length_c   1.000
_cell.angle_alpha   90.00
_cell.angle_beta   90.00
_cell.angle_gamma   90.00
#
_symmetry.space_group_name_H-M   'P 1'
#
loop_
_entity.id
_entity.type
_entity.pdbx_description
1 polymer ?
#
loop_
_entity_poly.entity_id
_entity_poly.type
_entity_poly.pdbx_seq_one_letter_code
_entity_poly.pdbx_strand_id
1 'polypeptide(L)'
;MDLKEMTPLVIYDNECYLCIQFAKFVNFLAKGRLRFVGHYTDFGKQIRESVLDSNALEMFWFIDSNTAYGGRAALGPLFSAILNISGKNIQKKIVEDSCELGCKSPKAVFFRSASLLTNSKKIRISG
;
A
#
# COMPACT_ATOMS: atom_id res chain seq x y z
N MET A 1 2.93 -18.08 1.16
CA MET A 1 2.83 -17.12 0.04
C MET A 1 4.24 -16.62 -0.25
N ASP A 2 4.71 -16.66 -1.49
CA ASP A 2 6.00 -16.05 -1.84
C ASP A 2 5.80 -14.58 -2.20
N LEU A 3 5.97 -13.71 -1.20
CA LEU A 3 5.81 -12.26 -1.35
C LEU A 3 6.90 -11.67 -2.25
N LYS A 4 8.09 -12.30 -2.36
CA LYS A 4 9.22 -11.76 -3.12
C LYS A 4 8.89 -11.61 -4.59
N GLU A 5 8.18 -12.59 -5.18
CA GLU A 5 7.73 -12.54 -6.57
C GLU A 5 6.62 -11.50 -6.83
N MET A 6 5.99 -10.99 -5.76
CA MET A 6 4.85 -10.08 -5.83
C MET A 6 5.21 -8.63 -5.46
N THR A 7 6.45 -8.40 -5.04
CA THR A 7 7.01 -7.07 -4.71
C THR A 7 7.70 -6.45 -5.93
N PRO A 8 7.75 -5.10 -6.03
CA PRO A 8 7.25 -4.12 -5.08
C PRO A 8 5.73 -3.91 -5.17
N LEU A 9 5.08 -3.75 -4.01
CA LEU A 9 3.64 -3.47 -3.93
C LEU A 9 3.33 -2.41 -2.87
N VAL A 10 2.16 -1.80 -3.01
CA VAL A 10 1.55 -0.90 -2.02
C VAL A 10 0.31 -1.56 -1.46
N ILE A 11 0.22 -1.62 -0.13
CA ILE A 11 -1.00 -1.99 0.57
C ILE A 11 -1.63 -0.73 1.19
N TYR A 12 -2.93 -0.58 1.03
CA TYR A 12 -3.66 0.61 1.47
C TYR A 12 -5.05 0.24 1.99
N ASP A 13 -5.62 1.14 2.79
CA ASP A 13 -7.01 1.01 3.22
C ASP A 13 -7.94 1.34 2.03
N ASN A 14 -8.59 0.31 1.46
CA ASN A 14 -9.51 0.43 0.33
C ASN A 14 -10.95 0.77 0.74
N GLU A 15 -11.19 1.08 2.01
CA GLU A 15 -12.45 1.65 2.52
C GLU A 15 -12.27 3.14 2.93
N CYS A 16 -11.02 3.62 2.98
CA CYS A 16 -10.70 5.02 3.26
C CYS A 16 -10.60 5.86 1.98
N TYR A 17 -11.48 6.86 1.83
CA TYR A 17 -11.50 7.77 0.69
C TYR A 17 -10.13 8.42 0.42
N LEU A 18 -9.46 8.95 1.45
CA LEU A 18 -8.16 9.61 1.28
C LEU A 18 -7.06 8.61 0.89
N CYS A 19 -7.07 7.40 1.44
CA CYS A 19 -6.16 6.34 1.04
C CYS A 19 -6.36 5.91 -0.41
N ILE A 20 -7.62 5.85 -0.87
CA ILE A 20 -7.95 5.57 -2.28
C ILE A 20 -7.42 6.70 -3.18
N GLN A 21 -7.64 7.97 -2.81
CA GLN A 21 -7.12 9.11 -3.61
C GLN A 21 -5.59 9.11 -3.66
N PHE A 22 -4.93 8.83 -2.53
CA PHE A 22 -3.48 8.65 -2.48
C PHE A 22 -3.03 7.51 -3.40
N ALA A 23 -3.66 6.33 -3.31
CA ALA A 23 -3.33 5.19 -4.17
C ALA A 23 -3.51 5.53 -5.66
N LYS A 24 -4.58 6.24 -6.05
CA LYS A 24 -4.80 6.71 -7.42
C LYS A 24 -3.70 7.66 -7.89
N PHE A 25 -3.31 8.63 -7.06
CA PHE A 25 -2.22 9.56 -7.36
C PHE A 25 -0.88 8.85 -7.54
N VAL A 26 -0.53 7.94 -6.63
CA VAL A 26 0.72 7.17 -6.72
C VAL A 26 0.70 6.25 -7.94
N ASN A 27 -0.44 5.62 -8.26
CA ASN A 27 -0.59 4.78 -9.45
C ASN A 27 -0.39 5.57 -10.74
N PHE A 28 -0.93 6.79 -10.80
CA PHE A 28 -0.71 7.73 -11.90
C PHE A 28 0.78 8.04 -12.08
N LEU A 29 1.50 8.37 -10.99
CA LEU A 29 2.95 8.59 -11.03
C LEU A 29 3.74 7.35 -11.44
N ALA A 30 3.32 6.18 -10.95
CA ALA A 30 3.90 4.89 -11.28
C ALA A 30 3.57 4.42 -12.71
N LYS A 31 2.72 5.13 -13.45
CA LYS A 31 2.24 4.76 -14.80
C LYS A 31 1.66 3.34 -14.84
N GLY A 32 0.97 2.91 -13.78
CA GLY A 32 0.38 1.57 -13.69
C GLY A 32 1.38 0.42 -13.48
N ARG A 33 2.65 0.72 -13.17
CA ARG A 33 3.72 -0.29 -13.04
C ARG A 33 3.94 -0.79 -11.62
N LEU A 34 3.16 -0.30 -10.67
CA LEU A 34 3.22 -0.69 -9.26
C LEU A 34 1.92 -1.41 -8.90
N ARG A 35 2.03 -2.50 -8.14
CA ARG A 35 0.86 -3.25 -7.68
C ARG A 35 0.26 -2.57 -6.46
N PHE A 36 -1.05 -2.35 -6.47
CA PHE A 36 -1.81 -1.81 -5.34
C PHE A 36 -2.76 -2.88 -4.81
N VAL A 37 -2.83 -3.04 -3.49
CA VAL A 37 -3.62 -4.06 -2.81
C VAL A 37 -4.41 -3.41 -1.68
N GLY A 38 -5.72 -3.60 -1.65
CA GLY A 38 -6.54 -3.15 -0.54
C GLY A 38 -6.44 -4.09 0.67
N HIS A 39 -6.32 -3.54 1.88
CA HIS A 39 -6.28 -4.32 3.14
C HIS A 39 -7.48 -5.25 3.33
N TYR A 40 -8.64 -4.92 2.76
CA TYR A 40 -9.87 -5.68 2.92
C TYR A 40 -10.12 -6.72 1.82
N THR A 41 -9.24 -6.79 0.82
CA THR A 41 -9.20 -7.89 -0.16
C THR A 41 -8.61 -9.15 0.47
N ASP A 42 -8.93 -10.34 -0.04
CA ASP A 42 -8.39 -11.60 0.51
C ASP A 42 -6.86 -11.64 0.45
N PHE A 43 -6.27 -11.09 -0.60
CA PHE A 43 -4.82 -10.94 -0.73
C PHE A 43 -4.24 -9.95 0.29
N GLY A 44 -4.91 -8.82 0.51
CA GLY A 44 -4.52 -7.83 1.51
C GLY A 44 -4.60 -8.35 2.95
N LYS A 45 -5.62 -9.17 3.26
CA LYS A 45 -5.74 -9.85 4.56
C LYS A 45 -4.58 -10.82 4.79
N GLN A 46 -4.23 -11.62 3.77
CA GLN A 46 -3.08 -12.53 3.84
C GLN A 46 -1.77 -11.77 4.11
N ILE A 47 -1.51 -10.67 3.40
CA ILE A 47 -0.32 -9.84 3.65
C ILE A 47 -0.33 -9.28 5.07
N ARG A 48 -1.48 -8.77 5.53
CA ARG A 48 -1.64 -8.22 6.88
C ARG A 48 -1.32 -9.24 7.96
N GLU A 49 -1.80 -10.46 7.82
CA GLU A 49 -1.65 -11.51 8.84
C GLU A 49 -0.29 -12.20 8.81
N SER A 50 0.39 -12.21 7.65
CA SER A 50 1.67 -12.90 7.49
C SER A 50 2.91 -12.00 7.57
N VAL A 51 2.79 -10.72 7.21
CA VAL A 51 3.94 -9.81 7.05
C VAL A 51 3.86 -8.60 7.98
N LEU A 52 2.65 -8.09 8.22
CA LEU A 52 2.44 -6.88 9.01
C LEU A 52 2.09 -7.23 10.45
N ASP A 53 2.20 -6.25 11.33
CA ASP A 53 1.84 -6.40 12.74
C ASP A 53 0.47 -5.77 13.05
N SER A 54 0.13 -5.70 14.34
CA SER A 54 -1.14 -5.13 14.82
C SER A 54 -1.45 -3.72 14.30
N ASN A 55 -0.43 -2.95 13.91
CA ASN A 55 -0.58 -1.57 13.43
C ASN A 55 -0.80 -1.50 11.91
N ALA A 56 -0.98 -2.63 11.23
CA ALA A 56 -1.11 -2.71 9.78
C ALA A 56 -2.15 -1.75 9.21
N LEU A 57 -3.30 -1.61 9.86
CA LEU A 57 -4.43 -0.80 9.39
C LEU A 57 -4.30 0.70 9.70
N GLU A 58 -3.32 1.10 10.51
CA GLU A 58 -3.15 2.49 10.91
C GLU A 58 -2.44 3.34 9.84
N MET A 59 -1.86 2.69 8.84
CA MET A 59 -1.08 3.33 7.79
C MET A 59 -1.08 2.53 6.48
N PHE A 60 -0.76 3.20 5.36
CA PHE A 60 -0.41 2.48 4.14
C PHE A 60 0.99 1.88 4.28
N TRP A 61 1.28 0.85 3.47
CA TRP A 61 2.62 0.29 3.40
C TRP A 61 3.12 0.17 1.98
N PHE A 62 4.43 0.38 1.82
CA PHE A 62 5.18 -0.01 0.65
C PHE A 62 6.04 -1.22 1.02
N ILE A 63 5.94 -2.29 0.26
CA ILE A 63 6.67 -3.53 0.52
C ILE A 63 7.59 -3.80 -0.66
N ASP A 64 8.90 -3.87 -0.37
CA ASP A 64 9.90 -4.38 -1.30
C ASP A 64 10.30 -5.83 -0.95
N SER A 65 11.31 -6.38 -1.63
CA SER A 65 11.72 -7.77 -1.45
C SER A 65 12.21 -8.12 -0.03
N ASN A 66 12.57 -7.11 0.78
CA ASN A 66 13.29 -7.29 2.04
C ASN A 66 12.61 -6.57 3.21
N THR A 67 11.74 -5.59 2.96
CA THR A 67 11.23 -4.70 4.01
C THR A 67 9.84 -4.19 3.68
N ALA A 68 8.96 -4.24 4.68
CA ALA A 68 7.69 -3.51 4.69
C ALA A 68 7.90 -2.16 5.38
N TYR A 69 7.71 -1.07 4.65
CA TYR A 69 7.78 0.29 5.14
C TYR A 69 6.36 0.84 5.31
N GLY A 70 6.03 1.34 6.49
CA GLY A 70 4.71 1.88 6.83
C GLY A 70 4.71 3.40 7.01
N GLY A 71 3.68 4.06 6.48
CA GLY A 71 3.44 5.50 6.63
C GLY A 71 4.60 6.34 6.08
N ARG A 72 5.13 7.28 6.87
CA ARG A 72 6.19 8.18 6.40
C ARG A 72 7.47 7.45 5.97
N ALA A 73 7.81 6.33 6.61
CA ALA A 73 8.97 5.53 6.24
C ALA A 73 8.86 4.94 4.83
N ALA A 74 7.64 4.82 4.30
CA ALA A 74 7.35 4.28 2.99
C ALA A 74 7.54 5.29 1.85
N LEU A 75 7.40 6.59 2.12
CA LEU A 75 7.40 7.63 1.08
C LEU A 75 8.71 7.64 0.26
N GLY A 76 9.86 7.68 0.95
CA GLY A 76 11.17 7.67 0.30
C GLY A 76 11.38 6.43 -0.60
N PRO A 77 11.27 5.21 -0.05
CA PRO A 77 11.36 3.97 -0.84
C PRO A 77 10.34 3.88 -1.98
N LEU A 78 9.09 4.28 -1.75
CA LEU A 78 8.03 4.26 -2.75
C LEU A 78 8.36 5.16 -3.95
N PHE A 79 8.69 6.42 -3.71
CA PHE A 79 9.02 7.34 -4.81
C PHE A 79 10.35 6.98 -5.47
N SER A 80 11.33 6.49 -4.70
CA SER A 80 12.56 5.93 -5.28
C SER A 80 12.26 4.76 -6.22
N ALA A 81 11.38 3.83 -5.82
CA ALA A 81 10.95 2.74 -6.68
C ALA A 81 10.26 3.25 -7.94
N ILE A 82 9.36 4.24 -7.83
CA ILE A 82 8.67 4.84 -8.99
C ILE A 82 9.65 5.46 -9.98
N LEU A 83 10.67 6.18 -9.51
CA LEU A 83 11.69 6.77 -10.38
C LEU A 83 12.60 5.70 -11.02
N ASN A 84 12.94 4.64 -10.28
CA ASN A 84 13.82 3.57 -10.72
C ASN A 84 13.11 2.45 -11.53
N ILE A 85 11.79 2.50 -11.67
CA ILE A 85 10.96 1.55 -12.45
C ILE A 85 11.24 1.62 -13.99
N SER A 86 12.19 2.44 -14.43
CA SER A 86 12.51 2.72 -15.84
C SER A 86 13.07 1.55 -16.68
N GLY A 87 13.20 0.31 -16.16
CA GLY A 87 13.89 -0.75 -16.92
C GLY A 87 13.48 -2.20 -16.72
N LYS A 88 12.57 -2.56 -15.81
CA LYS A 88 12.15 -3.95 -15.59
C LYS A 88 10.67 -4.15 -15.94
N ASN A 89 10.39 -5.15 -16.77
CA ASN A 89 9.05 -5.65 -17.10
C ASN A 89 8.33 -6.07 -15.81
N ILE A 90 7.53 -5.18 -15.21
CA ILE A 90 6.67 -5.53 -14.07
C ILE A 90 5.25 -5.70 -14.62
N GLN A 91 4.70 -6.89 -14.39
CA GLN A 91 3.42 -7.35 -14.91
C GLN A 91 2.29 -6.38 -14.58
N LYS A 92 1.63 -5.86 -15.64
CA LYS A 92 0.41 -5.06 -15.57
C LYS A 92 -0.73 -5.91 -15.02
N LYS A 93 -0.89 -5.98 -13.70
CA LYS A 93 -2.11 -6.51 -13.09
C LYS A 93 -2.49 -5.62 -11.91
N ILE A 94 -3.32 -4.62 -12.20
CA ILE A 94 -4.13 -3.96 -11.18
C ILE A 94 -5.13 -5.04 -10.77
N VAL A 95 -5.03 -5.54 -9.53
CA VAL A 95 -6.12 -6.30 -8.92
C VAL A 95 -7.10 -5.24 -8.43
N GLU A 96 -8.02 -4.90 -9.32
CA GLU A 96 -9.00 -3.84 -9.13
C GLU A 96 -10.22 -4.44 -8.43
N ASP A 97 -10.16 -4.53 -7.09
CA ASP A 97 -11.36 -4.68 -6.26
C ASP A 97 -11.45 -3.44 -5.37
N SER A 98 -11.90 -2.32 -5.94
CA SER A 98 -12.19 -1.11 -5.17
C SER A 98 -13.67 -0.73 -5.29
N CYS A 99 -14.42 -1.11 -4.26
CA CYS A 99 -15.67 -0.52 -3.76
C CYS A 99 -16.57 0.16 -4.81
N GLU A 100 -17.39 -0.63 -5.50
CA GLU A 100 -18.71 -0.16 -5.89
C GLU A 100 -19.60 -0.13 -4.64
N LEU A 101 -20.18 1.04 -4.35
CA LEU A 101 -21.16 1.31 -3.28
C LEU A 101 -20.60 1.43 -1.84
N GLY A 102 -20.58 2.67 -1.31
CA GLY A 102 -20.91 2.88 0.11
C GLY A 102 -19.90 3.54 1.05
N CYS A 103 -18.89 4.30 0.60
CA CYS A 103 -18.07 5.10 1.53
C CYS A 103 -18.87 6.29 2.12
N LYS A 104 -19.70 6.05 3.14
CA LYS A 104 -20.43 7.10 3.88
C LYS A 104 -19.56 7.72 5.00
N SER A 105 -19.61 9.06 5.06
CA SER A 105 -19.20 9.98 6.14
C SER A 105 -17.75 10.54 6.13
N PRO A 106 -17.54 11.78 5.64
CA PRO A 106 -16.26 12.50 5.68
C PRO A 106 -15.73 12.84 7.07
N LYS A 107 -16.59 12.92 8.10
CA LYS A 107 -16.21 13.41 9.44
C LYS A 107 -15.46 12.38 10.31
N ALA A 108 -15.60 11.09 10.04
CA ALA A 108 -14.86 10.02 10.73
C ALA A 108 -13.49 9.72 10.09
N VAL A 109 -13.25 10.24 8.87
CA VAL A 109 -12.08 9.91 8.02
C VAL A 109 -10.86 10.76 8.38
N PHE A 110 -11.04 12.01 8.82
CA PHE A 110 -9.93 12.93 9.09
C PHE A 110 -9.12 12.55 10.35
N PHE A 111 -9.78 12.04 11.41
CA PHE A 111 -9.09 11.62 12.64
C PHE A 111 -8.21 10.37 12.46
N ARG A 112 -8.48 9.55 11.45
CA ARG A 112 -7.60 8.46 11.01
C ARG A 112 -6.51 8.89 10.04
N SER A 113 -6.54 10.15 9.57
CA SER A 113 -5.60 10.65 8.56
C SER A 113 -4.34 11.26 9.17
N ALA A 114 -4.39 11.71 10.43
CA ALA A 114 -3.20 12.17 11.13
C ALA A 114 -2.19 11.03 11.36
N SER A 115 -2.67 9.81 11.64
CA SER A 115 -1.80 8.64 11.81
C SER A 115 -1.04 8.26 10.54
N LEU A 116 -1.61 8.52 9.35
CA LEU A 116 -0.96 8.25 8.06
C LEU A 116 0.35 9.05 7.86
N LEU A 117 0.46 10.22 8.48
CA LEU A 117 1.63 11.12 8.37
C LEU A 117 2.54 11.09 9.60
N THR A 118 2.01 10.75 10.78
CA THR A 118 2.80 10.64 12.01
C THR A 118 3.41 9.26 12.19
N ASN A 119 2.72 8.20 11.76
CA ASN A 119 3.19 6.85 11.97
C ASN A 119 4.25 6.49 10.93
N SER A 120 5.29 5.83 11.41
CA SER A 120 6.46 5.49 10.63
C SER A 120 6.98 4.16 11.16
N LYS A 121 6.94 3.12 10.32
CA LYS A 121 7.38 1.78 10.71
C LYS A 121 8.20 1.11 9.62
N LYS A 122 9.12 0.23 10.02
CA LYS A 122 9.90 -0.62 9.13
C LYS A 122 9.94 -2.02 9.71
N ILE A 123 9.49 -3.01 8.95
CA ILE A 123 9.54 -4.42 9.33
C ILE A 123 10.46 -5.11 8.34
N ARG A 124 11.55 -5.71 8.82
CA ARG A 124 12.40 -6.53 7.97
C ARG A 124 11.69 -7.85 7.71
N ILE A 125 11.51 -8.15 6.43
CA ILE A 125 11.00 -9.42 5.96
C ILE A 125 12.24 -10.28 5.75
N SER A 126 12.77 -10.81 6.85
CA SER A 126 13.87 -11.76 6.81
C SER A 126 13.42 -12.96 5.99
N GLY A 127 14.18 -13.28 4.94
CA GLY A 127 13.96 -14.47 4.10
C GLY A 127 14.32 -15.76 4.83
#